data_AF-A0A942SVY0-F1
#
_entry.id   AF-A0A942SVY0-F1
#
_cell.length_a   1.000
_cell.length_b   1.000
_cell.length_c   1.000
_cell.angle_alpha   90.00
_cell.angle_beta   90.00
_cell.angle_gamma   90.00
#
_symmetry.space_group_name_H-M   'P 1'
#
loop_
_entity.id
_entity.type
_entity.pdbx_description
1 polymer ?
#
loop_
_entity_poly.entity_id
_entity_poly.type
_entity_poly.pdbx_seq_one_letter_code
_entity_poly.pdbx_strand_id
1 'polypeptide(L)'
;MSANGRITILSGHFGSGKTEISINLSLSERTKHDKVAINDLDIINPYYRSRDAASVFREYDVELIAPQSRLASADLPIVSGEIYRVLHDPRYRLIVDAGGDKDGATALGQYYHEWKKLQPELWFVLNANRPYVSTVEGAAYTIGQIEKASRLKVTGIINNTNIGLETTMEDVWRGHELSCRLSEKLDIPFLYTTIANHLKKDACDFACRYEAVFIERYMKLPWEG
;
A
#
# COMPACT_ATOMS: atom_id res chain seq x y z
N MET A 1 9.32 -7.64 -10.55
CA MET A 1 9.04 -6.75 -11.68
C MET A 1 9.54 -5.34 -11.40
N SER A 2 10.02 -4.63 -12.42
CA SER A 2 10.50 -3.25 -12.31
C SER A 2 9.33 -2.28 -12.34
N ALA A 3 8.79 -1.98 -11.16
CA ALA A 3 8.10 -0.73 -10.90
C ALA A 3 9.10 0.41 -11.20
N ASN A 4 9.00 1.01 -12.38
CA ASN A 4 10.02 1.90 -12.92
C ASN A 4 9.97 3.29 -12.27
N GLY A 5 8.92 3.57 -11.48
CA GLY A 5 8.79 4.78 -10.69
C GLY A 5 9.51 4.68 -9.34
N ARG A 6 10.37 5.65 -9.01
CA ARG A 6 11.09 5.74 -7.72
C ARG A 6 10.15 5.79 -6.49
N ILE A 7 8.93 6.27 -6.69
CA ILE A 7 7.96 6.51 -5.63
C ILE A 7 6.72 5.68 -5.92
N THR A 8 6.34 4.84 -4.97
CA THR A 8 5.13 4.03 -5.01
C THR A 8 4.21 4.44 -3.88
N ILE A 9 2.96 4.73 -4.21
CA ILE A 9 1.91 5.09 -3.26
C ILE A 9 0.87 3.98 -3.25
N LEU A 10 0.59 3.39 -2.09
CA LEU A 10 -0.51 2.44 -1.91
C LEU A 10 -1.74 3.17 -1.42
N SER A 11 -2.86 2.99 -2.13
CA SER A 11 -4.17 3.52 -1.71
C SER A 11 -5.27 2.48 -1.96
N GLY A 12 -6.43 2.68 -1.36
CA GLY A 12 -7.53 1.71 -1.41
C GLY A 12 -8.41 1.78 -0.17
N HIS A 13 -9.52 1.04 -0.20
CA HIS A 13 -10.51 1.06 0.87
C HIS A 13 -9.92 0.66 2.24
N PHE A 14 -10.53 1.13 3.33
CA PHE A 14 -10.11 0.72 4.68
C PHE A 14 -10.12 -0.82 4.83
N GLY A 15 -9.11 -1.33 5.53
CA GLY A 15 -8.94 -2.77 5.72
C GLY A 15 -8.55 -3.56 4.46
N SER A 16 -8.14 -2.92 3.36
CA SER A 16 -7.64 -3.64 2.18
C SER A 16 -6.22 -4.22 2.34
N GLY A 17 -5.55 -3.95 3.46
CA GLY A 17 -4.21 -4.49 3.79
C GLY A 17 -3.03 -3.70 3.20
N LYS A 18 -3.23 -2.42 2.85
CA LYS A 18 -2.18 -1.52 2.35
C LYS A 18 -0.94 -1.47 3.23
N THR A 19 -1.13 -1.37 4.55
CA THR A 19 -0.03 -1.27 5.51
C THR A 19 0.84 -2.53 5.50
N GLU A 20 0.24 -3.71 5.48
CA GLU A 20 0.97 -4.97 5.37
C GLU A 20 1.75 -5.06 4.04
N ILE A 21 1.12 -4.65 2.94
CA ILE A 21 1.75 -4.64 1.62
C ILE A 21 2.87 -3.63 1.55
N SER A 22 2.72 -2.44 2.13
CA SER A 22 3.77 -1.41 2.11
C SER A 22 4.98 -1.83 2.95
N ILE A 23 4.78 -2.50 4.10
CA ILE A 23 5.88 -3.14 4.83
C ILE A 23 6.58 -4.14 3.93
N ASN A 24 5.89 -5.16 3.43
CA ASN A 24 6.49 -6.22 2.60
C ASN A 24 7.18 -5.65 1.35
N LEU A 25 6.57 -4.66 0.70
CA LEU A 25 7.14 -3.97 -0.46
C LEU A 25 8.43 -3.24 -0.09
N SER A 26 8.46 -2.46 0.99
CA SER A 26 9.65 -1.76 1.43
C SER A 26 10.81 -2.72 1.74
N LEU A 27 10.53 -3.84 2.41
CA LEU A 27 11.54 -4.86 2.70
C LEU A 27 12.07 -5.50 1.40
N SER A 28 11.18 -5.84 0.46
CA SER A 28 11.57 -6.37 -0.85
C SER A 28 12.39 -5.36 -1.65
N GLU A 29 11.99 -4.09 -1.68
CA GLU A 29 12.73 -3.04 -2.40
C GLU A 29 14.10 -2.77 -1.79
N ARG A 30 14.26 -2.96 -0.47
CA ARG A 30 15.56 -2.79 0.20
C ARG A 30 16.60 -3.81 -0.25
N THR A 31 16.17 -4.97 -0.75
CA THR A 31 17.08 -5.96 -1.36
C THR A 31 17.61 -5.53 -2.74
N LYS A 32 16.96 -4.55 -3.38
CA LYS A 32 17.28 -4.06 -4.73
C LYS A 32 17.88 -2.65 -4.74
N HIS A 33 17.66 -1.89 -3.67
CA HIS A 33 18.02 -0.49 -3.56
C HIS A 33 18.77 -0.20 -2.26
N ASP A 34 19.83 0.60 -2.36
CA ASP A 34 20.66 0.98 -1.20
C ASP A 34 19.91 1.88 -0.21
N LYS A 35 18.97 2.68 -0.70
CA LYS A 35 18.17 3.60 0.12
C LYS A 35 16.69 3.37 -0.12
N VAL A 36 16.01 2.91 0.91
CA VAL A 36 14.55 2.76 0.91
C VAL A 36 13.99 3.50 2.09
N ALA A 37 12.95 4.30 1.84
CA ALA A 37 12.18 4.94 2.87
C ALA A 37 10.71 4.56 2.76
N ILE A 38 10.04 4.56 3.90
CA ILE A 38 8.61 4.34 4.01
C ILE A 38 7.96 5.47 4.79
N ASN A 39 6.78 5.90 4.36
CA ASN A 39 5.99 6.92 5.04
C ASN A 39 4.55 6.47 5.23
N ASP A 40 3.99 6.76 6.40
CA ASP A 40 2.57 6.60 6.70
C ASP A 40 1.90 7.98 6.63
N LEU A 41 0.94 8.12 5.71
CA LEU A 41 0.09 9.31 5.60
C LEU A 41 -1.29 9.09 6.23
N ASP A 42 -1.54 7.94 6.86
CA ASP A 42 -2.79 7.74 7.60
C ASP A 42 -2.84 8.65 8.83
N ILE A 43 -3.71 9.66 8.75
CA ILE A 43 -3.92 10.65 9.81
C ILE A 43 -4.73 10.05 10.97
N ILE A 44 -5.61 9.07 10.70
CA ILE A 44 -6.52 8.50 11.69
C ILE A 44 -5.79 7.50 12.57
N ASN A 45 -5.05 6.57 11.96
CA ASN A 45 -4.34 5.53 12.68
C ASN A 45 -2.91 5.37 12.16
N PRO A 46 -1.97 6.14 12.73
CA PRO A 46 -0.57 6.17 12.29
C PRO A 46 0.20 4.90 12.70
N TYR A 47 0.00 3.82 11.96
CA TYR A 47 0.48 2.50 12.32
C TYR A 47 2.01 2.45 12.53
N TYR A 48 2.78 3.14 11.69
CA TYR A 48 4.25 3.10 11.79
C TYR A 48 4.83 3.83 13.01
N ARG A 49 4.02 4.62 13.73
CA ARG A 49 4.45 5.19 15.02
C ARG A 49 4.53 4.13 16.14
N SER A 50 3.95 2.94 15.93
CA SER A 50 4.08 1.84 16.88
C SER A 50 5.54 1.39 17.00
N ARG A 51 5.96 1.04 18.23
CA ARG A 51 7.33 0.54 18.48
C ARG A 51 7.64 -0.71 17.67
N ASP A 52 6.63 -1.58 17.51
CA ASP A 52 6.76 -2.86 16.82
C ASP A 52 7.00 -2.65 15.31
N ALA A 53 6.23 -1.78 14.66
CA ALA A 53 6.48 -1.45 13.25
C ALA A 53 7.84 -0.76 13.05
N ALA A 54 8.19 0.19 13.92
CA ALA A 54 9.48 0.88 13.86
C ALA A 54 10.68 -0.06 14.11
N SER A 55 10.52 -1.15 14.86
CA SER A 55 11.57 -2.18 14.97
C SER A 55 11.79 -2.95 13.68
N VAL A 56 10.71 -3.31 12.96
CA VAL A 56 10.83 -4.04 11.68
C VAL A 56 11.63 -3.21 10.68
N PHE A 57 11.30 -1.93 10.49
CA PHE A 57 12.06 -1.11 9.53
C PHE A 57 13.54 -0.93 9.91
N ARG A 58 13.84 -0.78 11.20
CA ARG A 58 15.23 -0.68 11.68
C ARG A 58 16.02 -1.96 11.45
N GLU A 59 15.41 -3.12 11.69
CA GLU A 59 16.06 -4.42 11.48
C GLU A 59 16.48 -4.62 10.02
N TYR A 60 15.65 -4.14 9.09
CA TYR A 60 15.89 -4.30 7.65
C TYR A 60 16.54 -3.08 6.99
N ASP A 61 17.01 -2.09 7.77
CA ASP A 61 17.63 -0.87 7.24
C ASP A 61 16.74 -0.11 6.23
N VAL A 62 15.44 -0.03 6.55
CA VAL A 62 14.46 0.82 5.88
C VAL A 62 14.25 2.07 6.72
N GLU A 63 14.35 3.23 6.09
CA GLU A 63 14.16 4.50 6.76
C GLU A 63 12.67 4.78 6.98
N LEU A 64 12.23 4.85 8.23
CA LEU A 64 10.87 5.25 8.57
C LEU A 64 10.77 6.78 8.65
N ILE A 65 9.97 7.38 7.75
CA ILE A 65 9.62 8.81 7.79
C ILE A 65 8.41 8.97 8.71
N ALA A 66 8.67 9.39 9.95
CA ALA A 66 7.66 9.72 10.94
C ALA A 66 8.07 10.99 11.72
N PRO A 67 7.11 11.77 12.27
CA PRO A 67 7.42 12.92 13.11
C PRO A 67 8.31 12.50 14.31
N GLN A 68 9.33 13.31 14.64
CA GLN A 68 10.13 13.06 15.83
C GLN A 68 9.25 13.05 17.08
N SER A 69 9.46 12.07 17.96
CA SER A 69 8.63 11.74 19.14
C SER A 69 8.22 12.90 20.05
N ARG A 70 8.94 14.03 20.03
CA ARG A 70 8.63 15.25 20.81
C ARG A 70 7.46 16.08 20.25
N LEU A 71 7.09 15.87 18.98
CA LEU A 71 5.98 16.53 18.29
C LEU A 71 4.78 15.60 18.07
N ALA A 72 4.86 14.33 18.46
CA ALA A 72 3.82 13.33 18.26
C ALA A 72 2.50 13.62 19.02
N SER A 73 2.52 14.58 19.94
CA SER A 73 1.39 15.03 20.76
C SER A 73 0.76 16.35 20.30
N ALA A 74 1.19 16.93 19.18
CA ALA A 74 0.58 18.14 18.63
C ALA A 74 -0.44 17.77 17.55
N ASP A 75 -1.70 18.23 17.70
CA ASP A 75 -2.83 18.07 16.76
C ASP A 75 -2.66 18.83 15.43
N LEU A 76 -1.42 19.03 14.98
CA LEU A 76 -1.13 19.64 13.69
C LEU A 76 -0.86 18.52 12.67
N PRO A 77 -1.29 18.67 11.40
CA PRO A 77 -0.81 17.81 10.32
C PRO A 77 0.69 18.10 10.14
N ILE A 78 1.52 17.42 10.94
CA ILE A 78 2.97 17.56 10.89
C ILE A 78 3.41 16.86 9.61
N VAL A 79 3.45 17.65 8.54
CA VAL A 79 4.29 17.37 7.38
C VAL A 79 5.71 17.37 7.92
N SER A 80 6.24 16.20 8.27
CA SER A 80 7.64 16.12 8.70
C SER A 80 8.50 16.57 7.53
N GLY A 81 9.27 17.65 7.67
CA GLY A 81 10.20 18.12 6.63
C GLY A 81 11.10 17.01 6.07
N GLU A 82 11.26 15.91 6.81
CA GLU A 82 11.87 14.65 6.40
C GLU A 82 11.33 14.07 5.09
N ILE A 83 10.02 14.17 4.81
CA ILE A 83 9.49 13.65 3.55
C ILE A 83 10.04 14.43 2.35
N TYR A 84 10.16 15.76 2.46
CA TYR A 84 10.74 16.58 1.40
C TYR A 84 12.20 16.23 1.12
N ARG A 85 12.99 15.92 2.17
CA ARG A 85 14.36 15.44 2.00
C ARG A 85 14.40 14.19 1.11
N VAL A 86 13.52 13.23 1.35
CA VAL A 86 13.44 11.97 0.58
C VAL A 86 12.85 12.19 -0.82
N LEU A 87 11.88 13.09 -0.96
CA LEU A 87 11.31 13.45 -2.27
C LEU A 87 12.33 14.14 -3.17
N HIS A 88 13.29 14.88 -2.61
CA HIS A 88 14.33 15.59 -3.37
C HIS A 88 15.65 14.83 -3.54
N ASP A 89 15.84 13.70 -2.85
CA ASP A 89 17.01 12.83 -3.04
C ASP A 89 16.66 11.65 -3.97
N PRO A 90 17.13 11.64 -5.23
CA PRO A 90 16.76 10.63 -6.22
C PRO A 90 17.32 9.24 -5.89
N ARG A 91 18.21 9.11 -4.91
CA ARG A 91 18.76 7.82 -4.48
C ARG A 91 17.75 6.98 -3.70
N TYR A 92 16.74 7.60 -3.10
CA TYR A 92 15.74 6.90 -2.31
C TYR A 92 14.66 6.29 -3.19
N ARG A 93 14.39 5.00 -3.00
CA ARG A 93 13.09 4.39 -3.27
C ARG A 93 12.12 4.78 -2.14
N LEU A 94 10.96 5.33 -2.47
CA LEU A 94 9.97 5.74 -1.47
C LEU A 94 8.70 4.91 -1.62
N ILE A 95 8.23 4.33 -0.51
CA ILE A 95 6.92 3.70 -0.38
C ILE A 95 6.07 4.59 0.51
N VAL A 96 4.85 4.91 0.08
CA VAL A 96 3.89 5.71 0.84
C VAL A 96 2.65 4.88 1.08
N ASP A 97 2.30 4.65 2.34
CA ASP A 97 0.97 4.16 2.72
C ASP A 97 0.05 5.37 2.84
N ALA A 98 -0.87 5.53 1.88
CA ALA A 98 -1.78 6.67 1.87
C ALA A 98 -2.91 6.56 2.88
N GLY A 99 -3.10 5.41 3.56
CA GLY A 99 -4.28 5.20 4.41
C GLY A 99 -5.57 4.97 3.60
N GLY A 100 -6.66 4.69 4.32
CA GLY A 100 -7.96 4.33 3.74
C GLY A 100 -8.83 5.52 3.34
N ASP A 101 -9.69 5.29 2.34
CA ASP A 101 -10.85 6.13 2.02
C ASP A 101 -10.51 7.61 1.70
N LYS A 102 -11.43 8.52 2.00
CA LYS A 102 -11.35 9.93 1.61
C LYS A 102 -10.23 10.66 2.34
N ASP A 103 -9.97 10.33 3.61
CA ASP A 103 -9.02 11.06 4.45
C ASP A 103 -7.58 10.79 4.03
N GLY A 104 -7.24 9.52 3.79
CA GLY A 104 -5.95 9.14 3.22
C GLY A 104 -5.68 9.76 1.84
N ALA A 105 -6.67 9.72 0.96
CA ALA A 105 -6.57 10.36 -0.35
C ALA A 105 -6.48 11.89 -0.26
N THR A 106 -7.04 12.50 0.79
CA THR A 106 -6.92 13.96 1.05
C THR A 106 -5.52 14.31 1.56
N ALA A 107 -4.91 13.46 2.40
CA ALA A 107 -3.54 13.64 2.86
C ALA A 107 -2.53 13.65 1.69
N LEU A 108 -2.75 12.80 0.67
CA LEU A 108 -1.95 12.83 -0.56
C LEU A 108 -1.98 14.18 -1.28
N GLY A 109 -3.10 14.91 -1.21
CA GLY A 109 -3.26 16.21 -1.86
C GLY A 109 -2.30 17.29 -1.34
N GLN A 110 -1.73 17.11 -0.14
CA GLN A 110 -0.77 18.04 0.46
C GLN A 110 0.55 18.13 -0.32
N TYR A 111 0.93 17.05 -1.03
CA TYR A 111 2.16 16.97 -1.81
C TYR A 111 1.91 17.02 -3.32
N TYR A 112 0.78 17.61 -3.74
CA TYR A 112 0.35 17.65 -5.14
C TYR A 112 1.42 18.23 -6.08
N HIS A 113 2.12 19.28 -5.64
CA HIS A 113 3.15 19.94 -6.47
C HIS A 113 4.36 19.03 -6.71
N GLU A 114 4.75 18.27 -5.69
CA GLU A 114 5.81 17.28 -5.72
C GLU A 114 5.41 16.11 -6.60
N TRP A 115 4.20 15.57 -6.42
CA TRP A 115 3.70 14.46 -7.24
C TRP A 115 3.60 14.81 -8.72
N LYS A 116 3.17 16.03 -9.05
CA LYS A 116 3.11 16.50 -10.44
C LYS A 116 4.49 16.46 -11.12
N LYS A 117 5.55 16.76 -10.36
CA LYS A 117 6.94 16.74 -10.86
C LYS A 117 7.53 15.34 -10.88
N LEU A 118 7.28 14.55 -9.83
CA LEU A 118 7.93 13.26 -9.57
C LEU A 118 7.19 12.08 -10.22
N GLN A 119 5.92 12.27 -10.60
CA GLN A 119 5.07 11.29 -11.28
C GLN A 119 5.10 9.92 -10.58
N PRO A 120 4.62 9.84 -9.32
CA PRO A 120 4.63 8.59 -8.56
C PRO A 120 3.69 7.55 -9.19
N GLU A 121 3.99 6.28 -8.93
CA GLU A 121 3.07 5.18 -9.22
C GLU A 121 2.04 5.07 -8.09
N LEU A 122 0.79 5.38 -8.37
CA LEU A 122 -0.32 5.16 -7.43
C LEU A 122 -0.95 3.79 -7.69
N TRP A 123 -0.81 2.86 -6.74
CA TRP A 123 -1.37 1.51 -6.82
C TRP A 123 -2.60 1.37 -5.95
N PHE A 124 -3.67 0.84 -6.53
CA PHE A 124 -4.91 0.54 -5.85
C PHE A 124 -4.89 -0.89 -5.28
N VAL A 125 -4.95 -1.00 -3.97
CA VAL A 125 -5.02 -2.27 -3.24
C VAL A 125 -6.49 -2.68 -3.08
N LEU A 126 -6.88 -3.69 -3.84
CA LEU A 126 -8.22 -4.25 -3.85
C LEU A 126 -8.35 -5.39 -2.83
N ASN A 127 -9.43 -5.38 -2.05
CA ASN A 127 -9.85 -6.55 -1.27
C ASN A 127 -11.36 -6.77 -1.50
N ALA A 128 -11.71 -7.83 -2.24
CA ALA A 128 -13.09 -8.14 -2.62
C ALA A 128 -13.98 -8.57 -1.43
N ASN A 129 -13.41 -8.72 -0.22
CA ASN A 129 -14.16 -8.92 1.02
C ASN A 129 -14.65 -7.63 1.67
N ARG A 130 -14.38 -6.47 1.06
CA ARG A 130 -14.84 -5.18 1.57
C ARG A 130 -16.13 -4.75 0.87
N PRO A 131 -17.21 -4.41 1.61
CA PRO A 131 -18.55 -4.20 1.04
C PRO A 131 -18.64 -3.22 -0.12
N TYR A 132 -17.84 -2.15 -0.11
CA TYR A 132 -17.90 -1.09 -1.12
C TYR A 132 -17.01 -1.33 -2.34
N VAL A 133 -16.13 -2.33 -2.29
CA VAL A 133 -15.20 -2.68 -3.37
C VAL A 133 -15.29 -4.17 -3.74
N SER A 134 -16.39 -4.83 -3.37
CA SER A 134 -16.68 -6.23 -3.68
C SER A 134 -17.28 -6.43 -5.08
N THR A 135 -17.45 -5.34 -5.85
CA THR A 135 -17.88 -5.36 -7.26
C THR A 135 -16.97 -4.47 -8.10
N VAL A 136 -16.95 -4.72 -9.41
CA VAL A 136 -16.17 -3.90 -10.36
C VAL A 136 -16.64 -2.43 -10.33
N GLU A 137 -17.94 -2.21 -10.27
CA GLU A 137 -18.54 -0.86 -10.20
C GLU A 137 -18.17 -0.14 -8.90
N GLY A 138 -18.23 -0.83 -7.77
CA GLY A 138 -17.85 -0.28 -6.47
C GLY A 138 -16.37 0.08 -6.43
N ALA A 139 -15.50 -0.83 -6.88
CA ALA A 139 -14.06 -0.58 -6.95
C ALA A 139 -13.72 0.57 -7.91
N ALA A 140 -14.35 0.64 -9.09
CA ALA A 140 -14.17 1.73 -10.03
C ALA A 140 -14.63 3.08 -9.45
N TYR A 141 -15.75 3.10 -8.72
CA TYR A 141 -16.21 4.29 -8.01
C TYR A 141 -15.18 4.74 -6.97
N THR A 142 -14.66 3.81 -6.16
CA THR A 142 -13.63 4.12 -5.15
C THR A 142 -12.35 4.65 -5.78
N ILE A 143 -11.86 4.05 -6.87
CA ILE A 143 -10.73 4.57 -7.65
C ILE A 143 -11.01 6.02 -8.06
N GLY A 144 -12.18 6.31 -8.64
CA GLY A 144 -12.55 7.67 -9.04
C GLY A 144 -12.56 8.67 -7.88
N GLN A 145 -12.96 8.26 -6.68
CA GLN A 145 -12.89 9.12 -5.48
C GLN A 145 -11.43 9.39 -5.06
N ILE A 146 -10.58 8.36 -5.06
CA ILE A 146 -9.16 8.48 -4.73
C ILE A 146 -8.47 9.42 -5.73
N GLU A 147 -8.70 9.23 -7.02
CA GLU A 147 -8.11 10.08 -8.07
C GLU A 147 -8.56 11.54 -7.93
N LYS A 148 -9.84 11.77 -7.63
CA LYS A 148 -10.38 13.12 -7.44
C LYS A 148 -9.78 13.81 -6.21
N ALA A 149 -9.64 13.11 -5.09
CA ALA A 149 -9.12 13.67 -3.85
C ALA A 149 -7.60 13.91 -3.92
N SER A 150 -6.84 12.92 -4.41
CA SER A 150 -5.37 12.99 -4.52
C SER A 150 -4.88 13.80 -5.72
N ARG A 151 -5.73 13.98 -6.75
CA ARG A 151 -5.37 14.55 -8.07
C ARG A 151 -4.29 13.74 -8.80
N LEU A 152 -4.21 12.46 -8.50
CA LEU A 152 -3.34 11.49 -9.16
C LEU A 152 -4.18 10.45 -9.91
N LYS A 153 -3.58 9.83 -10.91
CA LYS A 153 -4.18 8.70 -11.61
C LYS A 153 -3.71 7.39 -11.01
N VAL A 154 -4.62 6.44 -10.83
CA VAL A 154 -4.24 5.08 -10.45
C VAL A 154 -3.53 4.45 -11.63
N THR A 155 -2.36 3.90 -11.38
CA THR A 155 -1.42 3.35 -12.38
C THR A 155 -1.30 1.83 -12.31
N GLY A 156 -1.87 1.20 -11.28
CA GLY A 156 -1.88 -0.24 -11.16
C GLY A 156 -2.87 -0.75 -10.11
N ILE A 157 -3.28 -2.01 -10.25
CA ILE A 157 -4.20 -2.69 -9.33
C ILE A 157 -3.47 -3.90 -8.72
N ILE A 158 -3.57 -4.04 -7.39
CA ILE A 158 -3.10 -5.20 -6.64
C ILE A 158 -4.30 -5.92 -6.05
N ASN A 159 -4.39 -7.22 -6.25
CA ASN A 159 -5.34 -8.05 -5.50
C ASN A 159 -4.75 -8.42 -4.13
N ASN A 160 -5.45 -8.07 -3.06
CA ASN A 160 -5.18 -8.50 -1.70
C ASN A 160 -6.47 -8.94 -1.01
N THR A 161 -7.28 -9.73 -1.70
CA THR A 161 -8.51 -10.27 -1.13
C THR A 161 -8.17 -11.25 -0.02
N ASN A 162 -8.49 -10.86 1.22
CA ASN A 162 -8.11 -11.60 2.43
C ASN A 162 -9.11 -11.34 3.58
N ILE A 163 -9.13 -12.25 4.54
CA ILE A 163 -9.83 -12.17 5.83
C ILE A 163 -8.85 -12.53 6.96
N GLY A 164 -7.59 -12.11 6.83
CA GLY A 164 -6.52 -12.47 7.77
C GLY A 164 -6.16 -13.96 7.70
N LEU A 165 -6.09 -14.65 8.84
CA LEU A 165 -5.74 -16.07 8.93
C LEU A 165 -6.83 -17.01 8.39
N GLU A 166 -8.04 -16.52 8.20
CA GLU A 166 -9.16 -17.27 7.61
C GLU A 166 -9.19 -17.18 6.08
N THR A 167 -8.22 -16.50 5.47
CA THR A 167 -8.15 -16.37 4.01
C THR A 167 -7.99 -17.75 3.39
N THR A 168 -8.79 -18.03 2.36
CA THR A 168 -8.69 -19.26 1.58
C THR A 168 -8.18 -18.97 0.18
N MET A 169 -7.79 -20.01 -0.58
CA MET A 169 -7.48 -19.82 -2.00
C MET A 169 -8.71 -19.42 -2.82
N GLU A 170 -9.93 -19.78 -2.40
CA GLU A 170 -11.16 -19.35 -3.06
C GLU A 170 -11.33 -17.81 -3.00
N ASP A 171 -10.99 -17.20 -1.87
CA ASP A 171 -10.94 -15.74 -1.73
C ASP A 171 -9.94 -15.11 -2.69
N VAL A 172 -8.75 -15.69 -2.79
CA VAL A 172 -7.66 -15.23 -3.67
C VAL A 172 -8.12 -15.25 -5.13
N TRP A 173 -8.72 -16.37 -5.58
CA TRP A 173 -9.24 -16.54 -6.93
C TRP A 173 -10.34 -15.55 -7.27
N ARG A 174 -11.34 -15.39 -6.39
CA ARG A 174 -12.43 -14.43 -6.58
C ARG A 174 -11.91 -13.00 -6.65
N GLY A 175 -10.98 -12.65 -5.77
CA GLY A 175 -10.33 -11.34 -5.78
C GLY A 175 -9.55 -11.08 -7.07
N HIS A 176 -8.88 -12.10 -7.58
CA HIS A 176 -8.12 -12.03 -8.82
C HIS A 176 -9.03 -11.79 -10.02
N GLU A 177 -10.11 -12.57 -10.15
CA GLU A 177 -11.09 -12.40 -11.23
C GLU A 177 -11.69 -10.99 -11.24
N LEU A 178 -12.10 -10.48 -10.07
CA LEU A 178 -12.63 -9.12 -9.95
C LEU A 178 -11.58 -8.08 -10.36
N SER A 179 -10.33 -8.26 -9.92
CA SER A 179 -9.23 -7.33 -10.23
C SER A 179 -8.90 -7.31 -11.73
N CYS A 180 -8.92 -8.46 -12.40
CA CYS A 180 -8.74 -8.55 -13.86
C CYS A 180 -9.87 -7.83 -14.60
N ARG A 181 -11.13 -8.07 -14.21
CA ARG A 181 -12.28 -7.36 -14.81
C ARG A 181 -12.23 -5.85 -14.58
N LEU A 182 -11.76 -5.42 -13.40
CA LEU A 182 -11.57 -4.01 -13.09
C LEU A 182 -10.45 -3.39 -13.94
N SER A 183 -9.33 -4.11 -14.08
CA SER A 183 -8.20 -3.75 -14.93
C SER A 183 -8.64 -3.52 -16.37
N GLU A 184 -9.37 -4.48 -16.96
CA GLU A 184 -9.92 -4.36 -18.31
C GLU A 184 -10.89 -3.18 -18.46
N LYS A 185 -11.80 -2.99 -17.49
CA LYS A 185 -12.80 -1.91 -17.54
C LYS A 185 -12.18 -0.52 -17.51
N LEU A 186 -11.11 -0.33 -16.75
CA LEU A 186 -10.50 0.97 -16.52
C LEU A 186 -9.25 1.23 -17.37
N ASP A 187 -8.80 0.23 -18.13
CA ASP A 187 -7.52 0.26 -18.84
C ASP A 187 -6.34 0.59 -17.90
N ILE A 188 -6.36 -0.01 -16.71
CA ILE A 188 -5.32 0.13 -15.68
C ILE A 188 -4.61 -1.22 -15.53
N PRO A 189 -3.27 -1.29 -15.54
CA PRO A 189 -2.55 -2.56 -15.39
C PRO A 189 -2.91 -3.30 -14.09
N PHE A 190 -3.26 -4.58 -14.21
CA PHE A 190 -3.20 -5.51 -13.09
C PHE A 190 -1.74 -5.88 -12.80
N LEU A 191 -1.26 -5.63 -11.58
CA LEU A 191 0.14 -5.81 -11.23
C LEU A 191 0.41 -7.24 -10.75
N TYR A 192 -0.20 -7.63 -9.64
CA TYR A 192 -0.01 -8.94 -9.04
C TYR A 192 -1.08 -9.24 -7.98
N THR A 193 -1.15 -10.50 -7.58
CA THR A 193 -1.92 -10.94 -6.42
C THR A 193 -1.01 -11.12 -5.23
N THR A 194 -1.40 -10.61 -4.08
CA THR A 194 -0.77 -10.91 -2.80
C THR A 194 -1.42 -12.12 -2.16
N ILE A 195 -0.60 -13.02 -1.60
CA ILE A 195 -1.06 -14.24 -0.95
C ILE A 195 -0.35 -14.36 0.40
N ALA A 196 -1.11 -14.59 1.47
CA ALA A 196 -0.53 -14.77 2.80
C ALA A 196 0.33 -16.04 2.84
N ASN A 197 1.49 -15.97 3.51
CA ASN A 197 2.48 -17.06 3.50
C ASN A 197 1.95 -18.42 4.00
N HIS A 198 0.93 -18.43 4.87
CA HIS A 198 0.31 -19.68 5.34
C HIS A 198 -0.38 -20.47 4.21
N LEU A 199 -0.80 -19.81 3.12
CA LEU A 199 -1.40 -20.45 1.94
C LEU A 199 -0.38 -20.88 0.88
N LYS A 200 0.92 -20.68 1.12
CA LYS A 200 1.96 -20.89 0.09
C LYS A 200 1.93 -22.29 -0.52
N LYS A 201 1.62 -23.32 0.27
CA LYS A 201 1.53 -24.70 -0.21
C LYS A 201 0.35 -24.92 -1.15
N ASP A 202 -0.78 -24.28 -0.86
CA ASP A 202 -2.04 -24.44 -1.60
C ASP A 202 -2.10 -23.51 -2.82
N ALA A 203 -1.27 -22.46 -2.84
CA ALA A 203 -1.18 -21.47 -3.90
C ALA A 203 -0.37 -21.93 -5.14
N CYS A 204 0.18 -23.15 -5.16
CA CYS A 204 1.03 -23.62 -6.25
C CYS A 204 0.36 -23.47 -7.63
N ASP A 205 -0.90 -23.90 -7.78
CA ASP A 205 -1.62 -23.80 -9.06
C ASP A 205 -1.83 -22.35 -9.50
N PHE A 206 -2.18 -21.47 -8.54
CA PHE A 206 -2.35 -20.05 -8.81
C PHE A 206 -1.03 -19.40 -9.25
N ALA A 207 0.04 -19.62 -8.49
CA ALA A 207 1.36 -19.03 -8.73
C ALA A 207 2.04 -19.54 -10.01
N CYS A 208 1.64 -20.72 -10.52
CA CYS A 208 2.08 -21.22 -11.83
C CYS A 208 1.42 -20.47 -13.00
N ARG A 209 0.27 -19.85 -12.79
CA ARG A 209 -0.54 -19.21 -13.84
C ARG A 209 -0.48 -17.69 -13.81
N TYR A 210 -0.36 -17.12 -12.62
CA TYR A 210 -0.46 -15.68 -12.39
C TYR A 210 0.66 -15.19 -11.49
N GLU A 211 0.99 -13.91 -11.61
CA GLU A 211 1.97 -13.30 -10.73
C GLU A 211 1.42 -13.21 -9.30
N ALA A 212 2.11 -13.90 -8.40
CA ALA A 212 1.81 -13.97 -6.99
C ALA A 212 3.00 -13.47 -6.16
N VAL A 213 2.72 -12.56 -5.23
CA VAL A 213 3.67 -12.09 -4.22
C VAL A 213 3.23 -12.64 -2.88
N PHE A 214 4.06 -13.48 -2.29
CA PHE A 214 3.79 -14.00 -0.95
C PHE A 214 4.19 -12.97 0.11
N ILE A 215 3.29 -12.69 1.04
CA ILE A 215 3.49 -11.67 2.07
C ILE A 215 3.48 -12.29 3.47
N GLU A 216 4.37 -11.77 4.31
CA GLU A 216 4.36 -12.01 5.76
C GLU A 216 3.40 -11.04 6.45
N ARG A 217 2.91 -11.43 7.62
CA ARG A 217 2.07 -10.57 8.46
C ARG A 217 2.90 -10.00 9.60
N TYR A 218 3.26 -8.72 9.50
CA TYR A 218 3.96 -7.96 10.52
C TYR A 218 2.99 -7.27 11.48
N MET A 219 1.73 -7.04 11.06
CA MET A 219 0.75 -6.38 11.91
C MET A 219 0.07 -7.31 12.91
N LYS A 220 0.33 -7.07 14.20
CA LYS A 220 -0.43 -7.67 15.30
C LYS A 220 -1.70 -6.88 15.57
N LEU A 221 -2.79 -7.59 15.79
CA LEU A 221 -4.03 -6.99 16.28
C LEU A 221 -3.86 -6.67 17.77
N PRO A 222 -4.58 -5.65 18.30
CA PRO A 222 -4.46 -5.25 19.71
C PRO A 222 -4.66 -6.36 20.75
N TRP A 223 -5.29 -7.47 20.37
CA TRP A 223 -5.56 -8.64 21.21
C TRP A 223 -4.63 -9.83 20.97
N GLU A 224 -3.67 -9.72 20.05
CA GLU A 224 -2.64 -10.75 19.77
C GLU A 224 -1.34 -10.47 20.57
N GLY A 225 -1.45 -9.71 21.67
CA GLY A 225 -0.37 -9.32 22.56
C GLY A 225 -0.02 -10.36 23.61
#